data_AF-A0A933M7L4-F1
#
_entry.id   AF-A0A933M7L4-F1
#
_cell.length_a   1.000
_cell.length_b   1.000
_cell.length_c   1.000
_cell.angle_alpha   90.00
_cell.angle_beta   90.00
_cell.angle_gamma   90.00
#
_symmetry.space_group_name_H-M   'P 1'
#
loop_
_entity.id
_entity.type
_entity.pdbx_description
1 polymer ?
#
loop_
_entity_poly.entity_id
_entity_poly.type
_entity_poly.pdbx_seq_one_letter_code
_entity_poly.pdbx_strand_id
1 'polypeptide(L)'
;MRIANFRADADIVGRRIKVAWEFLLDAGETLASIPSVTVRRKTRDFEFPPPPAQGSDPFLLYDSRAFPPATGNVLASDLPGWESRAGDTRTVVSVVTVAQLVDGVAVEWTRRTTANTFNAAGVPLSQRVEILDTGDAPDGLQPGTTYYYQIASPLIPNAALPEYRVTATAGEGYALNRTLYEMLPTIYRRHDVTARVPTPGAEAVPEAANRSGQLRRFLDPFGASLDAMRSAAENLRGLHDLDNVDARFLPLMAGWIGWDLNFDASIPLQRHEIKYAPALYRINGTIPACLIWVKRLTGWSCRVKEFFPNVFFSNDMGLLERPDDHGSRTVNTADAELLANIGTPDDKVDYTYDTGTSDQDWYAYNVVGLFVFPPDAEPANAIARKREKLKRNLSRFMPVNIRGVVILQAPKITEAPSSEELNLLEIGD
;
A
#
# COMPACT_ATOMS: atom_id res chain seq x y z
N MET A 1 8.39 11.07 23.89
CA MET A 1 8.03 9.69 23.54
C MET A 1 7.72 9.56 22.05
N ARG A 2 8.02 8.42 21.42
CA ARG A 2 7.51 8.09 20.08
C ARG A 2 7.18 6.61 19.94
N ILE A 3 6.27 6.30 19.01
CA ILE A 3 5.99 4.93 18.59
C ILE A 3 6.93 4.58 17.43
N ALA A 4 7.55 3.41 17.49
CA ALA A 4 8.42 2.87 16.47
C ALA A 4 8.08 1.40 16.18
N ASN A 5 8.64 0.87 15.09
CA ASN A 5 8.63 -0.55 14.76
C ASN A 5 7.23 -1.19 14.75
N PHE A 6 6.21 -0.44 14.29
CA PHE A 6 4.89 -1.03 14.08
C PHE A 6 5.00 -2.05 12.94
N ARG A 7 4.66 -3.31 13.22
CA ARG A 7 4.75 -4.43 12.28
C ARG A 7 3.67 -5.47 12.53
N ALA A 8 3.32 -6.21 11.49
CA ALA A 8 2.50 -7.40 11.58
C ALA A 8 3.20 -8.55 10.85
N ASP A 9 3.22 -9.72 11.48
CA ASP A 9 3.85 -10.92 10.96
C ASP A 9 2.92 -12.12 11.17
N ALA A 10 2.87 -13.04 10.19
CA ALA A 10 2.16 -14.29 10.37
C ALA A 10 2.79 -15.10 11.52
N ASP A 11 1.97 -15.67 12.39
CA ASP A 11 2.48 -16.56 13.42
C ASP A 11 2.83 -17.94 12.82
N ILE A 12 3.86 -18.58 13.38
CA ILE A 12 4.33 -19.89 12.90
C ILE A 12 3.30 -20.99 13.14
N VAL A 13 2.37 -20.82 14.09
CA VAL A 13 1.31 -21.80 14.40
C VAL A 13 0.24 -21.82 13.30
N GLY A 14 0.20 -20.81 12.42
CA GLY A 14 -0.85 -20.65 11.42
C GLY A 14 -2.11 -20.01 12.01
N ARG A 15 -2.95 -19.45 11.12
CA ARG A 15 -4.23 -18.81 11.40
C ARG A 15 -4.21 -17.71 12.47
N ARG A 16 -3.04 -17.14 12.72
CA ARG A 16 -2.81 -16.07 13.70
C ARG A 16 -1.81 -15.07 13.15
N ILE A 17 -1.94 -13.83 13.59
CA ILE A 17 -1.01 -12.76 13.23
C ILE A 17 -0.49 -12.12 14.51
N LYS A 18 0.82 -11.88 14.55
CA LYS A 18 1.48 -11.11 15.60
C LYS A 18 1.57 -9.66 15.15
N VAL A 19 0.95 -8.76 15.90
CA VAL A 19 1.01 -7.32 15.67
C VAL A 19 1.82 -6.69 16.80
N ALA A 20 2.91 -6.02 16.48
CA ALA A 20 3.81 -5.46 17.50
C ALA A 20 4.17 -4.01 17.21
N TRP A 21 4.41 -3.25 18.28
CA TRP A 21 4.96 -1.89 18.24
C TRP A 21 5.82 -1.62 19.47
N GLU A 22 6.61 -0.57 19.42
CA GLU A 22 7.51 -0.18 20.49
C GLU A 22 7.34 1.30 20.86
N PHE A 23 7.19 1.58 22.14
CA PHE A 23 7.32 2.92 22.69
C PHE A 23 8.78 3.16 23.06
N LEU A 24 9.39 4.16 22.42
CA LEU A 24 10.69 4.69 22.79
C LEU A 24 10.48 5.86 23.74
N LEU A 25 11.00 5.72 24.96
CA LEU A 25 10.88 6.72 26.02
C LEU A 25 12.02 7.73 25.91
N ASP A 26 11.69 9.01 26.04
CA ASP A 26 12.69 10.08 26.14
C ASP A 26 13.17 10.24 27.60
N ALA A 27 14.25 11.00 27.79
CA ALA A 27 14.81 11.22 29.12
C ALA A 27 13.78 11.84 30.08
N GLY A 28 13.55 11.17 31.21
CA GLY A 28 12.59 11.60 32.25
C GLY A 28 11.17 11.04 32.07
N GLU A 29 10.86 10.39 30.95
CA GLU A 29 9.59 9.69 30.77
C GLU A 29 9.60 8.34 31.51
N THR A 30 8.41 7.91 31.95
CA THR A 30 8.24 6.64 32.67
C THR A 30 7.26 5.74 31.93
N LEU A 31 7.19 4.46 32.31
CA LEU A 31 6.20 3.53 31.75
C LEU A 31 4.74 3.99 32.00
N ALA A 32 4.50 4.77 33.06
CA ALA A 32 3.17 5.34 33.35
C ALA A 32 2.80 6.50 32.41
N SER A 33 3.78 7.08 31.71
CA SER A 33 3.58 8.15 30.73
C SER A 33 3.13 7.61 29.36
N ILE A 34 3.12 6.29 29.17
CA ILE A 34 2.73 5.66 27.90
C ILE A 34 1.24 5.90 27.66
N PRO A 35 0.87 6.55 26.54
CA PRO A 35 -0.52 6.83 26.24
C PRO A 35 -1.24 5.56 25.78
N SER A 36 -2.56 5.59 25.92
CA SER A 36 -3.40 4.53 25.40
C SER A 36 -3.33 4.42 23.88
N VAL A 37 -3.47 3.19 23.40
CA VAL A 37 -3.43 2.83 21.99
C VAL A 37 -4.61 1.94 21.65
N THR A 38 -5.16 2.17 20.46
CA THR A 38 -6.09 1.25 19.83
C THR A 38 -5.48 0.67 18.55
N VAL A 39 -5.76 -0.59 18.29
CA VAL A 39 -5.38 -1.28 17.05
C VAL A 39 -6.66 -1.72 16.35
N ARG A 40 -6.75 -1.41 15.06
CA ARG A 40 -7.87 -1.75 14.20
C ARG A 40 -7.43 -2.74 13.13
N ARG A 41 -8.31 -3.67 12.75
CA ARG A 41 -8.10 -4.72 11.75
C ARG A 41 -9.18 -4.68 10.69
N LYS A 42 -8.80 -4.90 9.42
CA LYS A 42 -9.74 -5.17 8.32
C LYS A 42 -9.14 -6.10 7.28
N THR A 43 -9.97 -6.61 6.39
CA THR A 43 -9.57 -7.54 5.30
C THR A 43 -9.47 -6.87 3.93
N ARG A 44 -9.89 -5.60 3.80
CA ARG A 44 -9.91 -4.88 2.54
C ARG A 44 -9.44 -3.43 2.70
N ASP A 45 -8.67 -2.96 1.73
CA ASP A 45 -8.19 -1.58 1.61
C ASP A 45 -7.27 -1.18 2.80
N PHE A 46 -6.58 -0.05 2.74
CA PHE A 46 -5.87 0.57 3.86
C PHE A 46 -6.61 1.74 4.49
N GLU A 47 -7.61 2.32 3.82
CA GLU A 47 -8.39 3.41 4.41
C GLU A 47 -9.38 2.90 5.45
N PHE A 48 -9.07 3.13 6.71
CA PHE A 48 -10.02 2.88 7.78
C PHE A 48 -10.99 4.06 7.85
N PRO A 49 -12.32 3.80 7.85
CA PRO A 49 -13.27 4.87 8.11
C PRO A 49 -12.99 5.44 9.50
N PRO A 50 -13.29 6.73 9.74
CA PRO A 50 -13.17 7.29 11.07
C PRO A 50 -13.97 6.43 12.07
N PRO A 51 -13.48 6.26 13.30
CA PRO A 51 -14.21 5.50 14.31
C PRO A 51 -15.61 6.13 14.50
N PRO A 52 -16.66 5.30 14.67
CA PRO A 52 -18.01 5.80 14.80
C PRO A 52 -18.15 6.70 16.03
N ALA A 53 -18.90 7.79 15.90
CA ALA A 53 -19.14 8.73 17.01
C ALA A 53 -19.95 8.10 18.15
N GLN A 54 -20.74 7.06 17.85
CA GLN A 54 -21.54 6.27 18.80
C GLN A 54 -21.55 4.80 18.37
N GLY A 55 -21.48 3.89 19.35
CA GLY A 55 -21.47 2.43 19.12
C GLY A 55 -20.07 1.80 19.17
N SER A 56 -20.02 0.48 18.99
CA SER A 56 -18.77 -0.28 18.93
C SER A 56 -18.12 -0.15 17.55
N ASP A 57 -16.83 0.18 17.50
CA ASP A 57 -16.07 0.19 16.25
C ASP A 57 -15.90 -1.25 15.72
N PRO A 58 -16.48 -1.60 14.56
CA PRO A 58 -16.43 -2.97 14.04
C PRO A 58 -15.03 -3.41 13.62
N PHE A 59 -14.09 -2.47 13.49
CA PHE A 59 -12.70 -2.76 13.15
C PHE A 59 -11.80 -2.85 14.38
N LEU A 60 -12.31 -2.58 15.59
CA LEU A 60 -11.49 -2.57 16.79
C LEU A 60 -11.04 -4.00 17.14
N LEU A 61 -9.73 -4.21 17.14
CA LEU A 61 -9.10 -5.46 17.56
C LEU A 61 -8.62 -5.38 19.01
N TYR A 62 -7.99 -4.26 19.37
CA TYR A 62 -7.37 -4.08 20.68
C TYR A 62 -7.53 -2.64 21.15
N ASP A 63 -7.87 -2.47 22.42
CA ASP A 63 -7.82 -1.19 23.14
C ASP A 63 -7.03 -1.40 24.43
N SER A 64 -5.91 -0.69 24.58
CA SER A 64 -5.06 -0.81 25.75
C SER A 64 -5.75 -0.39 27.06
N ARG A 65 -6.78 0.47 27.01
CA ARG A 65 -7.54 0.90 28.20
C ARG A 65 -8.54 -0.16 28.65
N ALA A 66 -9.08 -0.91 27.70
CA ALA A 66 -10.11 -1.91 27.96
C ALA A 66 -9.54 -3.33 28.08
N PHE A 67 -8.22 -3.52 27.98
CA PHE A 67 -7.58 -4.83 28.02
C PHE A 67 -7.10 -5.20 29.45
N PRO A 68 -7.39 -6.42 29.94
CA PRO A 68 -8.20 -7.46 29.31
C PRO A 68 -9.69 -7.08 29.29
N PRO A 69 -10.45 -7.46 28.25
CA PRO A 69 -11.86 -7.10 28.13
C PRO A 69 -12.67 -7.67 29.30
N ALA A 70 -13.44 -6.80 29.96
CA ALA A 70 -14.27 -7.16 31.11
C ALA A 70 -15.66 -7.73 30.74
N THR A 71 -15.98 -7.80 29.44
CA THR A 71 -17.30 -8.14 28.92
C THR A 71 -17.32 -9.50 28.22
N GLY A 72 -18.36 -10.30 28.48
CA GLY A 72 -18.64 -11.56 27.77
C GLY A 72 -18.15 -12.84 28.47
N ASN A 73 -18.29 -13.98 27.78
CA ASN A 73 -17.80 -15.30 28.20
C ASN A 73 -16.29 -15.44 27.97
N VAL A 74 -15.52 -14.53 28.56
CA VAL A 74 -14.08 -14.39 28.32
C VAL A 74 -13.31 -14.65 29.61
N LEU A 75 -12.27 -15.46 29.53
CA LEU A 75 -11.35 -15.78 30.61
C LEU A 75 -9.99 -15.11 30.34
N ALA A 76 -9.61 -14.16 31.18
CA ALA A 76 -8.26 -13.61 31.19
C ALA A 76 -7.37 -14.42 32.14
N SER A 77 -6.15 -14.71 31.74
CA SER A 77 -5.16 -15.42 32.58
C SER A 77 -3.76 -14.87 32.37
N ASP A 78 -3.05 -14.66 33.47
CA ASP A 78 -1.64 -14.32 33.46
C ASP A 78 -0.82 -15.59 33.17
N LEU A 79 -0.04 -15.55 32.09
CA LEU A 79 0.92 -16.61 31.79
C LEU A 79 2.27 -16.27 32.45
N PRO A 80 3.13 -17.28 32.71
CA PRO A 80 4.46 -17.05 33.25
C PRO A 80 5.25 -16.07 32.38
N GLY A 81 5.62 -14.94 32.97
CA GLY A 81 6.58 -14.02 32.40
C GLY A 81 8.00 -14.56 32.47
N TRP A 82 8.93 -13.85 31.84
CA TRP A 82 10.36 -14.15 31.94
C TRP A 82 11.18 -12.87 31.94
N GLU A 83 12.44 -13.01 32.35
CA GLU A 83 13.42 -11.94 32.32
C GLU A 83 14.62 -12.39 31.49
N SER A 84 15.16 -11.48 30.68
CA SER A 84 16.43 -11.67 29.99
C SER A 84 17.35 -10.48 30.24
N ARG A 85 18.66 -10.74 30.30
CA ARG A 85 19.69 -9.70 30.38
C ARG A 85 20.63 -9.82 29.19
N ALA A 86 20.90 -8.69 28.55
CA ALA A 86 21.83 -8.59 27.43
C ALA A 86 22.71 -7.35 27.64
N GLY A 87 23.98 -7.58 28.02
CA GLY A 87 24.88 -6.51 28.44
C GLY A 87 24.29 -5.70 29.59
N ASP A 88 24.22 -4.38 29.41
CA ASP A 88 23.70 -3.41 30.38
C ASP A 88 22.18 -3.25 30.34
N THR A 89 21.47 -4.09 29.58
CA THR A 89 20.01 -4.02 29.46
C THR A 89 19.33 -5.21 30.11
N ARG A 90 18.23 -4.92 30.81
CA ARG A 90 17.34 -5.90 31.44
C ARG A 90 15.97 -5.79 30.78
N THR A 91 15.46 -6.88 30.24
CA THR A 91 14.11 -6.95 29.67
C THR A 91 13.24 -7.83 30.53
N VAL A 92 12.12 -7.29 31.01
CA VAL A 92 11.11 -8.01 31.79
C VAL A 92 9.87 -8.18 30.91
N VAL A 93 9.45 -9.43 30.72
CA VAL A 93 8.31 -9.78 29.88
C VAL A 93 7.16 -10.27 30.74
N SER A 94 5.98 -9.70 30.51
CA SER A 94 4.71 -10.17 31.05
C SER A 94 3.76 -10.56 29.92
N VAL A 95 2.95 -11.59 30.16
CA VAL A 95 2.05 -12.14 29.14
C VAL A 95 0.67 -12.36 29.75
N VAL A 96 -0.33 -11.79 29.10
CA VAL A 96 -1.74 -11.98 29.46
C VAL A 96 -2.44 -12.60 28.26
N THR A 97 -3.01 -13.78 28.44
CA THR A 97 -3.87 -14.40 27.42
C THR A 97 -5.33 -14.20 27.79
N VAL A 98 -6.16 -14.08 26.77
CA VAL A 98 -7.59 -13.88 26.85
C VAL A 98 -8.21 -14.95 25.97
N ALA A 99 -9.06 -15.77 26.56
CA ALA A 99 -9.72 -16.89 25.90
C ALA A 99 -11.22 -16.74 25.94
N GLN A 100 -11.90 -17.13 24.87
CA GLN A 100 -13.35 -17.20 24.81
C GLN A 100 -13.83 -18.63 25.10
N LEU A 101 -14.88 -18.78 25.89
CA LEU A 101 -15.51 -20.08 26.09
C LEU A 101 -16.46 -20.39 24.92
N VAL A 102 -16.10 -21.39 24.12
CA VAL A 102 -16.90 -21.92 23.02
C VAL A 102 -17.28 -23.36 23.38
N ASP A 103 -18.57 -23.64 23.54
CA ASP A 103 -19.09 -24.95 23.97
C ASP A 103 -18.40 -25.50 25.25
N GLY A 104 -18.05 -24.62 26.18
CA GLY A 104 -17.36 -24.97 27.42
C GLY A 104 -15.85 -25.18 27.29
N VAL A 105 -15.27 -25.03 26.09
CA VAL A 105 -13.83 -25.09 25.84
C VAL A 105 -13.26 -23.68 25.72
N ALA A 106 -12.21 -23.38 26.48
CA ALA A 106 -11.49 -22.12 26.34
C ALA A 106 -10.65 -22.13 25.04
N VAL A 107 -10.97 -21.23 24.12
CA VAL A 107 -10.24 -21.00 22.87
C VAL A 107 -9.55 -19.65 22.96
N GLU A 108 -8.24 -19.60 22.77
CA GLU A 108 -7.49 -18.34 22.79
C GLU A 108 -7.99 -17.36 21.74
N TRP A 109 -8.37 -16.17 22.20
CA TRP A 109 -8.91 -15.09 21.39
C TRP A 109 -7.88 -13.99 21.14
N THR A 110 -7.16 -13.59 22.19
CA THR A 110 -6.07 -12.64 22.03
C THR A 110 -5.03 -12.81 23.12
N ARG A 111 -3.78 -12.46 22.83
CA ARG A 111 -2.70 -12.46 23.81
C ARG A 111 -1.95 -11.16 23.73
N ARG A 112 -1.70 -10.54 24.88
CA ARG A 112 -0.79 -9.41 25.00
C ARG A 112 0.50 -9.84 25.65
N THR A 113 1.60 -9.62 24.96
CA THR A 113 2.96 -9.73 25.49
C THR A 113 3.53 -8.33 25.62
N THR A 114 3.90 -7.93 26.84
CA THR A 114 4.56 -6.65 27.12
C THR A 114 5.99 -6.91 27.54
N ALA A 115 6.95 -6.35 26.81
CA ALA A 115 8.37 -6.42 27.14
C ALA A 115 8.88 -5.02 27.50
N ASN A 116 9.24 -4.83 28.77
CA ASN A 116 9.81 -3.58 29.28
C ASN A 116 11.33 -3.71 29.34
N THR A 117 12.04 -2.82 28.66
CA THR A 117 13.51 -2.79 28.65
C THR A 117 14.02 -1.67 29.55
N PHE A 118 14.94 -2.00 30.44
CA PHE A 118 15.57 -1.09 31.39
C PHE A 118 17.08 -1.04 31.15
N ASN A 119 17.70 0.11 31.43
CA ASN A 119 19.15 0.23 31.47
C ASN A 119 19.74 -0.33 32.78
N ALA A 120 21.07 -0.29 32.92
CA ALA A 120 21.78 -0.76 34.11
C ALA A 120 21.37 -0.03 35.40
N ALA A 121 20.91 1.22 35.30
CA ALA A 121 20.41 2.01 36.43
C ALA A 121 18.92 1.72 36.76
N GLY A 122 18.27 0.81 36.03
CA GLY A 122 16.85 0.49 36.21
C GLY A 122 15.88 1.52 35.63
N VAL A 123 16.36 2.47 34.83
CA VAL A 123 15.52 3.44 34.12
C VAL A 123 14.92 2.77 32.88
N PRO A 124 13.60 2.88 32.65
CA PRO A 124 12.97 2.29 31.48
C PRO A 124 13.42 3.03 30.21
N LEU A 125 13.79 2.25 29.18
CA LEU A 125 14.22 2.74 27.87
C LEU A 125 13.12 2.59 26.83
N SER A 126 12.46 1.43 26.82
CA SER A 126 11.39 1.14 25.88
C SER A 126 10.38 0.14 26.43
N GLN A 127 9.19 0.17 25.85
CA GLN A 127 8.17 -0.85 26.05
C GLN A 127 7.73 -1.37 24.68
N ARG A 128 7.96 -2.65 24.41
CA ARG A 128 7.39 -3.34 23.26
C ARG A 128 6.10 -4.01 23.67
N VAL A 129 5.04 -3.77 22.91
CA VAL A 129 3.76 -4.46 23.05
C VAL A 129 3.55 -5.31 21.81
N GLU A 130 3.16 -6.56 22.02
CA GLU A 130 2.81 -7.50 20.97
C GLU A 130 1.43 -8.10 21.27
N ILE A 131 0.56 -8.07 20.27
CA ILE A 131 -0.77 -8.66 20.29
C ILE A 131 -0.79 -9.84 19.35
N LEU A 132 -1.21 -11.01 19.85
CA LEU A 132 -1.57 -12.15 19.04
C LEU A 132 -3.05 -12.00 18.66
N ASP A 133 -3.29 -11.81 17.37
CA ASP A 133 -4.61 -11.79 16.75
C ASP A 133 -4.95 -13.20 16.27
N THR A 134 -5.96 -13.82 16.87
CA THR A 134 -6.48 -15.13 16.43
C THR A 134 -7.78 -15.01 15.64
N GLY A 135 -8.29 -13.81 15.34
CA GLY A 135 -9.59 -13.67 14.69
C GLY A 135 -10.77 -13.72 15.65
N ASP A 136 -11.98 -13.60 15.11
CA ASP A 136 -13.23 -13.64 15.89
C ASP A 136 -13.89 -15.03 15.83
N ALA A 137 -13.31 -15.95 15.04
CA ALA A 137 -13.81 -17.29 14.85
C ALA A 137 -12.96 -18.31 15.65
N PRO A 138 -13.57 -19.42 16.14
CA PRO A 138 -12.83 -20.45 16.88
C PRO A 138 -11.68 -21.07 16.09
N ASP A 139 -11.81 -21.10 14.76
CA ASP A 139 -10.88 -21.68 13.82
C ASP A 139 -9.67 -20.80 13.51
N GLY A 140 -9.65 -19.55 13.98
CA GLY A 140 -8.58 -18.61 13.71
C GLY A 140 -8.91 -17.57 12.62
N LEU A 141 -7.89 -16.84 12.19
CA LEU A 141 -7.92 -16.03 10.97
C LEU A 141 -7.97 -16.92 9.72
N GLN A 142 -8.60 -16.43 8.65
CA GLN A 142 -8.69 -17.15 7.38
C GLN A 142 -7.29 -17.22 6.73
N PRO A 143 -6.77 -18.43 6.46
CA PRO A 143 -5.47 -18.58 5.80
C PRO A 143 -5.47 -18.01 4.38
N GLY A 144 -4.33 -17.47 3.96
CA GLY A 144 -4.15 -16.84 2.65
C GLY A 144 -4.80 -15.46 2.51
N THR A 145 -5.63 -15.05 3.47
CA THR A 145 -6.22 -13.70 3.51
C THR A 145 -5.20 -12.70 4.06
N THR A 146 -5.03 -11.58 3.37
CA THR A 146 -4.24 -10.44 3.84
C THR A 146 -5.07 -9.57 4.77
N TYR A 147 -4.58 -9.36 5.98
CA TYR A 147 -5.17 -8.48 6.98
C TYR A 147 -4.38 -7.18 7.08
N TYR A 148 -5.12 -6.09 7.22
CA TYR A 148 -4.62 -4.73 7.32
C TYR A 148 -4.80 -4.25 8.75
N TYR A 149 -3.74 -3.70 9.34
CA TYR A 149 -3.72 -3.20 10.69
C TYR A 149 -3.37 -1.72 10.72
N GLN A 150 -4.03 -0.98 11.59
CA GLN A 150 -3.72 0.42 11.88
C GLN A 150 -3.65 0.62 13.38
N ILE A 151 -2.60 1.30 13.83
CA ILE A 151 -2.46 1.75 15.21
C ILE A 151 -2.86 3.22 15.31
N ALA A 152 -3.68 3.54 16.31
CA ALA A 152 -4.06 4.91 16.64
C ALA A 152 -3.63 5.24 18.06
N SER A 153 -3.04 6.43 18.22
CA SER A 153 -2.55 6.94 19.51
C SER A 153 -2.62 8.47 19.50
N PRO A 154 -2.80 9.13 20.65
CA PRO A 154 -2.65 10.59 20.76
C PRO A 154 -1.26 11.11 20.31
N LEU A 155 -0.23 10.24 20.28
CA LEU A 155 1.10 10.58 19.78
C LEU A 155 1.19 10.64 18.24
N ILE A 156 0.21 10.09 17.53
CA ILE A 156 0.22 9.96 16.07
C ILE A 156 -0.78 10.98 15.50
N PRO A 157 -0.30 12.04 14.82
CA PRO A 157 -1.19 12.95 14.10
C PRO A 157 -1.96 12.20 13.01
N ASN A 158 -3.20 12.61 12.74
CA ASN A 158 -4.03 11.97 11.70
C ASN A 158 -3.34 11.92 10.33
N ALA A 159 -2.56 12.95 9.98
CA ALA A 159 -1.80 13.00 8.74
C ALA A 159 -0.69 11.94 8.63
N ALA A 160 -0.13 11.49 9.77
CA ALA A 160 0.92 10.47 9.82
C ALA A 160 0.36 9.04 9.90
N LEU A 161 -0.95 8.86 10.08
CA LEU A 161 -1.58 7.54 10.18
C LEU A 161 -1.22 6.56 9.07
N PRO A 162 -1.01 6.95 7.80
CA PRO A 162 -0.56 6.03 6.75
C PRO A 162 0.77 5.33 7.07
N GLU A 163 1.69 6.00 7.77
CA GLU A 163 2.98 5.43 8.20
C GLU A 163 2.83 4.38 9.31
N TYR A 164 1.68 4.39 9.98
CA TYR A 164 1.32 3.51 11.09
C TYR A 164 0.27 2.48 10.64
N ARG A 165 0.43 1.99 9.40
CA ARG A 165 -0.35 0.89 8.83
C ARG A 165 0.57 -0.23 8.41
N VAL A 166 0.16 -1.46 8.69
CA VAL A 166 0.94 -2.67 8.36
C VAL A 166 0.02 -3.77 7.88
N THR A 167 0.60 -4.74 7.19
CA THR A 167 -0.11 -5.89 6.61
C THR A 167 0.56 -7.20 6.96
N ALA A 168 -0.25 -8.23 7.13
CA ALA A 168 0.22 -9.61 7.22
C ALA A 168 -0.82 -10.55 6.61
N THR A 169 -0.34 -11.62 5.99
CA THR A 169 -1.18 -12.68 5.44
C THR A 169 -1.16 -13.86 6.39
N ALA A 170 -2.33 -14.29 6.87
CA ALA A 170 -2.40 -15.41 7.80
C ALA A 170 -1.96 -16.72 7.12
N GLY A 171 -1.13 -17.50 7.80
CA GLY A 171 -0.73 -18.83 7.33
C GLY A 171 -1.77 -19.91 7.64
N GLU A 172 -1.61 -21.10 7.09
CA GLU A 172 -2.38 -22.30 7.45
C GLU A 172 -1.56 -23.25 8.32
N GLY A 173 -2.23 -23.97 9.23
CA GLY A 173 -1.65 -25.09 9.97
C GLY A 173 -1.94 -26.41 9.26
N TYR A 174 -0.92 -27.03 8.66
CA TYR A 174 -1.05 -28.31 7.96
C TYR A 174 -0.83 -29.53 8.86
N ALA A 175 -0.65 -29.30 10.16
CA ALA A 175 -0.40 -30.34 11.16
C ALA A 175 0.81 -31.22 10.80
N LEU A 176 1.86 -30.63 10.21
CA LEU A 176 3.09 -31.38 9.90
C LEU A 176 3.81 -31.84 11.17
N ASN A 177 3.59 -31.18 12.30
CA ASN A 177 4.03 -31.67 13.62
C ASN A 177 3.46 -33.07 13.93
N ARG A 178 2.17 -33.29 13.65
CA ARG A 178 1.51 -34.59 13.81
C ARG A 178 2.11 -35.62 12.86
N THR A 179 2.32 -35.24 11.61
CA THR A 179 2.92 -36.12 10.60
C THR A 179 4.34 -36.54 11.00
N LEU A 180 5.19 -35.59 11.43
CA LEU A 180 6.53 -35.86 11.94
C LEU A 180 6.51 -36.83 13.14
N TYR A 181 5.60 -36.60 14.09
CA TYR A 181 5.45 -37.47 15.25
C TYR A 181 4.99 -38.88 14.88
N GLU A 182 4.04 -39.01 13.94
CA GLU A 182 3.52 -40.30 13.47
C GLU A 182 4.55 -41.11 12.69
N MET A 183 5.51 -40.45 12.03
CA MET A 183 6.65 -41.10 11.37
C MET A 183 7.68 -41.67 12.35
N LEU A 184 7.65 -41.29 13.64
CA LEU A 184 8.54 -41.88 14.63
C LEU A 184 8.20 -43.35 14.91
N PRO A 185 9.22 -44.20 15.14
CA PRO A 185 9.02 -45.57 15.61
C PRO A 185 8.10 -45.62 16.84
N THR A 186 7.19 -46.59 16.85
CA THR A 186 6.17 -46.75 17.89
C THR A 186 6.74 -46.83 19.31
N ILE A 187 7.97 -47.33 19.47
CA ILE A 187 8.65 -47.40 20.77
C ILE A 187 8.78 -46.01 21.42
N TYR A 188 9.16 -44.98 20.66
CA TYR A 188 9.30 -43.62 21.19
C TYR A 188 7.96 -43.01 21.55
N ARG A 189 6.94 -43.23 20.71
CA ARG A 189 5.56 -42.75 20.98
C ARG A 189 4.96 -43.38 22.23
N ARG A 190 5.23 -44.66 22.48
CA ARG A 190 4.76 -45.36 23.71
C ARG A 190 5.38 -44.82 24.98
N HIS A 191 6.64 -44.36 24.92
CA HIS A 191 7.34 -43.80 26.08
C HIS A 191 7.14 -42.28 26.25
N ASP A 192 6.44 -41.63 25.32
CA ASP A 192 6.14 -40.20 25.36
C ASP A 192 4.94 -39.87 26.26
N VAL A 193 5.05 -40.22 27.54
CA VAL A 193 3.97 -40.09 28.54
C VAL A 193 4.14 -38.87 29.45
N THR A 194 5.31 -38.23 29.42
CA THR A 194 5.61 -37.09 30.30
C THR A 194 4.94 -35.82 29.81
N ALA A 195 3.82 -35.49 30.44
CA ALA A 195 3.03 -34.30 30.14
C ALA A 195 3.67 -33.02 30.71
N ARG A 196 3.14 -31.85 30.35
CA ARG A 196 3.61 -30.56 30.90
C ARG A 196 3.07 -30.40 32.33
N VAL A 197 3.81 -29.72 33.19
CA VAL A 197 3.24 -29.29 34.48
C VAL A 197 2.13 -28.27 34.19
N PRO A 198 0.88 -28.50 34.63
CA PRO A 198 -0.21 -27.58 34.38
C PRO A 198 0.09 -26.24 35.06
N THR A 199 -0.11 -25.16 34.33
CA THR A 199 0.07 -23.79 34.81
C THR A 199 -1.26 -23.06 34.57
N PRO A 200 -1.70 -22.16 35.46
CA PRO A 200 -2.93 -21.38 35.25
C PRO A 200 -2.93 -20.72 33.86
N GLY A 201 -4.08 -20.79 33.17
CA GLY A 201 -4.24 -20.22 31.81
C GLY A 201 -3.61 -21.04 30.67
N ALA A 202 -2.74 -22.00 30.95
CA ALA A 202 -2.05 -22.77 29.90
C ALA A 202 -2.99 -23.68 29.08
N GLU A 203 -4.16 -24.04 29.61
CA GLU A 203 -5.14 -24.87 28.91
C GLU A 203 -5.80 -24.17 27.71
N ALA A 204 -5.91 -22.84 27.77
CA ALA A 204 -6.47 -22.04 26.69
C ALA A 204 -5.49 -21.82 25.54
N VAL A 205 -4.18 -21.95 25.81
CA VAL A 205 -3.10 -21.75 24.86
C VAL A 205 -2.73 -23.08 24.21
N PRO A 206 -2.93 -23.27 22.89
CA PRO A 206 -2.71 -24.57 22.26
C PRO A 206 -1.29 -25.12 22.42
N GLU A 207 -0.27 -24.28 22.35
CA GLU A 207 1.13 -24.67 22.54
C GLU A 207 1.52 -24.91 24.02
N ALA A 208 0.69 -24.49 24.97
CA ALA A 208 0.93 -24.69 26.40
C ALA A 208 -0.02 -25.72 27.03
N ALA A 209 -1.02 -26.19 26.29
CA ALA A 209 -1.99 -27.17 26.74
C ALA A 209 -1.31 -28.49 27.15
N ASN A 210 -1.81 -29.09 28.23
CA ASN A 210 -1.26 -30.32 28.79
C ASN A 210 -1.73 -31.59 28.06
N ARG A 211 -1.72 -31.58 26.73
CA ARG A 211 -2.31 -32.64 25.88
C ARG A 211 -1.27 -33.53 25.18
N SER A 212 0.00 -33.12 25.21
CA SER A 212 1.07 -33.74 24.44
C SER A 212 2.23 -34.16 25.33
N GLY A 213 2.82 -35.33 25.04
CA GLY A 213 4.06 -35.77 25.66
C GLY A 213 5.25 -34.84 25.34
N GLN A 214 6.36 -34.99 26.04
CA GLN A 214 7.56 -34.17 25.88
C GLN A 214 8.14 -34.24 24.46
N LEU A 215 8.18 -35.43 23.85
CA LEU A 215 8.75 -35.61 22.52
C LEU A 215 7.88 -34.96 21.46
N ARG A 216 6.55 -35.11 21.55
CA ARG A 216 5.62 -34.40 20.66
C ARG A 216 5.79 -32.88 20.76
N ARG A 217 5.88 -32.34 21.97
CA ARG A 217 6.11 -30.90 22.21
C ARG A 217 7.45 -30.41 21.66
N PHE A 218 8.47 -31.26 21.68
CA PHE A 218 9.75 -30.95 21.05
C PHE A 218 9.64 -30.86 19.53
N LEU A 219 8.81 -31.70 18.89
CA LEU A 219 8.58 -31.67 17.45
C LEU A 219 7.63 -30.55 17.00
N ASP A 220 6.76 -30.05 17.88
CA ASP A 220 5.75 -29.05 17.54
C ASP A 220 6.34 -27.78 16.89
N PRO A 221 7.42 -27.15 17.40
CA PRO A 221 8.04 -25.98 16.76
C PRO A 221 8.57 -26.26 15.35
N PHE A 222 9.12 -27.46 15.11
CA PHE A 222 9.61 -27.86 13.79
C PHE A 222 8.45 -28.05 12.81
N GLY A 223 7.40 -28.74 13.25
CA GLY A 223 6.19 -28.91 12.44
C GLY A 223 5.51 -27.58 12.11
N ALA A 224 5.37 -26.69 13.10
CA ALA A 224 4.86 -25.33 12.89
C ALA A 224 5.72 -24.53 11.90
N SER A 225 7.04 -24.66 11.97
CA SER A 225 7.95 -24.00 11.01
C SER A 225 7.78 -24.56 9.59
N LEU A 226 7.61 -25.87 9.43
CA LEU A 226 7.32 -26.49 8.14
C LEU A 226 5.93 -26.09 7.61
N ASP A 227 4.93 -25.99 8.49
CA ASP A 227 3.60 -25.50 8.15
C ASP A 227 3.68 -24.07 7.63
N ALA A 228 4.43 -23.20 8.32
CA ALA A 228 4.68 -21.82 7.88
C ALA A 228 5.42 -21.76 6.53
N MET A 229 6.44 -22.59 6.32
CA MET A 229 7.16 -22.69 5.03
C MET A 229 6.23 -23.13 3.90
N ARG A 230 5.42 -24.17 4.13
CA ARG A 230 4.44 -24.65 3.16
C ARG A 230 3.39 -23.58 2.87
N SER A 231 2.86 -22.93 3.91
CA SER A 231 1.89 -21.86 3.74
C SER A 231 2.46 -20.69 2.93
N ALA A 232 3.72 -20.31 3.18
CA ALA A 232 4.40 -19.29 2.40
C ALA A 232 4.50 -19.70 0.92
N ALA A 233 4.88 -20.95 0.64
CA ALA A 233 4.95 -21.49 -0.72
C ALA A 233 3.58 -21.54 -1.43
N GLU A 234 2.51 -21.90 -0.72
CA GLU A 234 1.15 -21.88 -1.28
C GLU A 234 0.68 -20.44 -1.53
N ASN A 235 1.00 -19.50 -0.63
CA ASN A 235 0.69 -18.07 -0.79
C ASN A 235 1.43 -17.43 -1.98
N LEU A 236 2.59 -17.95 -2.40
CA LEU A 236 3.27 -17.49 -3.62
C LEU A 236 2.39 -17.66 -4.87
N ARG A 237 1.53 -18.68 -4.90
CA ARG A 237 0.59 -18.86 -6.01
C ARG A 237 -0.41 -17.72 -6.08
N GLY A 238 -0.78 -17.11 -4.95
CA GLY A 238 -1.71 -15.98 -4.89
C GLY A 238 -1.13 -14.64 -5.34
N LEU A 239 0.19 -14.53 -5.57
CA LEU A 239 0.83 -13.25 -5.95
C LEU A 239 0.39 -12.71 -7.31
N HIS A 240 -0.21 -13.54 -8.18
CA HIS A 240 -0.78 -13.08 -9.44
C HIS A 240 -2.12 -12.34 -9.29
N ASP A 241 -2.81 -12.54 -8.16
CA ASP A 241 -4.09 -11.90 -7.89
C ASP A 241 -3.85 -10.48 -7.36
N LEU A 242 -3.88 -9.52 -8.28
CA LEU A 242 -3.65 -8.10 -8.00
C LEU A 242 -4.66 -7.52 -7.02
N ASP A 243 -5.86 -8.08 -6.87
CA ASP A 243 -6.89 -7.53 -5.98
C ASP A 243 -6.65 -7.96 -4.52
N ASN A 244 -6.07 -9.16 -4.30
CA ASN A 244 -5.89 -9.76 -2.97
C ASN A 244 -4.43 -9.83 -2.48
N VAL A 245 -3.44 -9.61 -3.35
CA VAL A 245 -2.02 -9.65 -2.98
C VAL A 245 -1.66 -8.61 -1.93
N ASP A 246 -0.71 -8.91 -1.04
CA ASP A 246 -0.17 -7.91 -0.09
C ASP A 246 0.38 -6.69 -0.84
N ALA A 247 0.02 -5.50 -0.35
CA ALA A 247 0.36 -4.23 -0.99
C ALA A 247 1.87 -3.98 -1.08
N ARG A 248 2.66 -4.61 -0.19
CA ARG A 248 4.13 -4.55 -0.23
C ARG A 248 4.71 -5.09 -1.55
N PHE A 249 3.97 -5.94 -2.26
CA PHE A 249 4.40 -6.51 -3.54
C PHE A 249 3.95 -5.69 -4.76
N LEU A 250 3.03 -4.72 -4.62
CA LEU A 250 2.57 -3.88 -5.73
C LEU A 250 3.71 -3.15 -6.47
N PRO A 251 4.75 -2.62 -5.79
CA PRO A 251 5.86 -1.98 -6.48
C PRO A 251 6.66 -2.97 -7.33
N LEU A 252 6.79 -4.22 -6.89
CA LEU A 252 7.47 -5.27 -7.66
C LEU A 252 6.63 -5.67 -8.88
N MET A 253 5.31 -5.80 -8.72
CA MET A 253 4.39 -6.06 -9.83
C MET A 253 4.39 -4.94 -10.86
N ALA A 254 4.35 -3.68 -10.41
CA ALA A 254 4.46 -2.51 -11.27
C ALA A 254 5.82 -2.49 -11.99
N GLY A 255 6.91 -2.80 -11.29
CA GLY A 255 8.24 -2.91 -11.86
C GLY A 255 8.35 -3.96 -12.97
N TRP A 256 7.67 -5.10 -12.84
CA TRP A 256 7.65 -6.16 -13.87
C TRP A 256 7.04 -5.70 -15.19
N ILE A 257 6.04 -4.83 -15.15
CA ILE A 257 5.41 -4.25 -16.35
C ILE A 257 6.05 -2.91 -16.77
N GLY A 258 7.10 -2.47 -16.08
CA GLY A 258 7.74 -1.17 -16.34
C GLY A 258 6.88 0.04 -15.94
N TRP A 259 5.88 -0.17 -15.09
CA TRP A 259 4.96 0.87 -14.63
C TRP A 259 5.53 1.60 -13.41
N ASP A 260 5.50 2.93 -13.46
CA ASP A 260 5.95 3.79 -12.36
C ASP A 260 4.76 4.11 -11.45
N LEU A 261 4.72 3.47 -10.29
CA LEU A 261 3.61 3.52 -9.36
C LEU A 261 3.65 4.79 -8.51
N ASN A 262 2.51 5.46 -8.35
CA ASN A 262 2.43 6.59 -7.43
C ASN A 262 2.24 6.09 -5.99
N PHE A 263 3.29 6.15 -5.17
CA PHE A 263 3.22 5.73 -3.76
C PHE A 263 2.36 6.65 -2.88
N ASP A 264 2.12 7.89 -3.31
CA ASP A 264 1.25 8.83 -2.61
C ASP A 264 -0.24 8.51 -2.84
N ALA A 265 -0.55 7.69 -3.85
CA ALA A 265 -1.92 7.26 -4.12
C ALA A 265 -2.39 6.20 -3.10
N SER A 266 -3.70 6.14 -2.86
CA SER A 266 -4.29 5.06 -2.08
C SER A 266 -4.02 3.70 -2.75
N ILE A 267 -3.89 2.65 -1.95
CA ILE A 267 -3.53 1.32 -2.44
C ILE A 267 -4.56 0.71 -3.41
N PRO A 268 -5.89 0.92 -3.24
CA PRO A 268 -6.86 0.56 -4.28
C PRO A 268 -6.58 1.25 -5.61
N LEU A 269 -6.22 2.54 -5.59
CA LEU A 269 -5.86 3.28 -6.79
C LEU A 269 -4.57 2.73 -7.41
N GLN A 270 -3.55 2.39 -6.60
CA GLN A 270 -2.33 1.73 -7.07
C GLN A 270 -2.63 0.39 -7.77
N ARG A 271 -3.51 -0.45 -7.20
CA ARG A 271 -3.95 -1.70 -7.85
C ARG A 271 -4.66 -1.42 -9.17
N HIS A 272 -5.57 -0.45 -9.17
CA HIS A 272 -6.27 -0.04 -10.39
C HIS A 272 -5.26 0.40 -11.46
N GLU A 273 -4.28 1.25 -11.14
CA GLU A 273 -3.26 1.67 -12.09
C GLU A 273 -2.51 0.48 -12.73
N ILE A 274 -2.09 -0.51 -11.93
CA ILE A 274 -1.39 -1.70 -12.43
C ILE A 274 -2.32 -2.52 -13.34
N LYS A 275 -3.61 -2.63 -13.01
CA LYS A 275 -4.61 -3.39 -13.78
C LYS A 275 -4.84 -2.76 -15.17
N TYR A 276 -4.88 -1.43 -15.23
CA TYR A 276 -5.16 -0.68 -16.46
C TYR A 276 -3.91 -0.31 -17.27
N ALA A 277 -2.71 -0.46 -16.69
CA ALA A 277 -1.44 -0.18 -17.36
C ALA A 277 -1.30 -0.87 -18.74
N PRO A 278 -1.65 -2.16 -18.95
CA PRO A 278 -1.56 -2.79 -20.27
C PRO A 278 -2.45 -2.15 -21.32
N ALA A 279 -3.65 -1.70 -20.95
CA ALA A 279 -4.55 -1.00 -21.87
C ALA A 279 -3.97 0.37 -22.28
N LEU A 280 -3.34 1.07 -21.33
CA LEU A 280 -2.67 2.34 -21.60
C LEU A 280 -1.46 2.17 -22.51
N TYR A 281 -0.66 1.13 -22.32
CA TYR A 281 0.48 0.84 -23.22
C TYR A 281 0.06 0.59 -24.67
N ARG A 282 -1.15 0.05 -24.92
CA ARG A 282 -1.65 -0.20 -26.28
C ARG A 282 -1.99 1.07 -27.05
N ILE A 283 -2.39 2.13 -26.36
CA ILE A 283 -2.75 3.41 -26.98
C ILE A 283 -1.58 4.40 -26.99
N ASN A 284 -0.41 4.03 -26.47
CA ASN A 284 0.77 4.88 -26.49
C ASN A 284 1.09 5.38 -27.91
N GLY A 285 1.52 6.64 -28.00
CA GLY A 285 1.75 7.33 -29.25
C GLY A 285 0.53 7.92 -29.93
N THR A 286 -0.65 7.83 -29.31
CA THR A 286 -1.86 8.53 -29.75
C THR A 286 -2.09 9.82 -28.95
N ILE A 287 -2.83 10.77 -29.53
CA ILE A 287 -3.23 12.01 -28.84
C ILE A 287 -3.97 11.72 -27.51
N PRO A 288 -4.96 10.80 -27.45
CA PRO A 288 -5.62 10.46 -26.18
C PRO A 288 -4.65 9.92 -25.13
N ALA A 289 -3.66 9.11 -25.51
CA ALA A 289 -2.67 8.62 -24.56
C ALA A 289 -1.84 9.76 -23.97
N CYS A 290 -1.38 10.70 -24.78
CA CYS A 290 -0.66 11.89 -24.29
C CYS A 290 -1.48 12.66 -23.24
N LEU A 291 -2.79 12.85 -23.47
CA LEU A 291 -3.70 13.49 -22.51
C LEU A 291 -3.77 12.71 -21.19
N ILE A 292 -3.98 11.40 -21.25
CA ILE A 292 -4.07 10.54 -20.07
C ILE A 292 -2.76 10.54 -19.27
N TRP A 293 -1.62 10.44 -19.95
CA TRP A 293 -0.31 10.43 -19.32
C TRP A 293 0.03 11.75 -18.63
N VAL A 294 -0.29 12.90 -19.25
CA VAL A 294 -0.12 14.20 -18.62
C VAL A 294 -1.00 14.31 -17.37
N LYS A 295 -2.30 14.01 -17.51
CA LYS A 295 -3.25 14.06 -16.38
C LYS A 295 -2.81 13.15 -15.23
N ARG A 296 -2.32 11.94 -15.53
CA ARG A 296 -1.82 11.01 -14.51
C ARG A 296 -0.57 11.51 -13.80
N LEU A 297 0.43 12.00 -14.54
CA LEU A 297 1.73 12.35 -13.97
C LEU A 297 1.71 13.66 -13.18
N THR A 298 0.87 14.61 -13.59
CA THR A 298 0.86 15.97 -13.01
C THR A 298 -0.48 16.38 -12.39
N GLY A 299 -1.58 15.72 -12.75
CA GLY A 299 -2.94 16.14 -12.41
C GLY A 299 -3.47 17.29 -13.28
N TRP A 300 -2.71 17.73 -14.30
CA TRP A 300 -3.06 18.90 -15.10
C TRP A 300 -3.92 18.55 -16.30
N SER A 301 -4.77 19.50 -16.70
CA SER A 301 -5.43 19.48 -17.99
C SER A 301 -4.39 19.67 -19.10
N CYS A 302 -4.61 19.05 -20.26
CA CYS A 302 -3.70 19.15 -21.40
C CYS A 302 -4.48 19.33 -22.70
N ARG A 303 -3.90 20.08 -23.65
CA ARG A 303 -4.25 20.05 -25.07
C ARG A 303 -3.02 19.65 -25.86
N VAL A 304 -3.18 18.76 -26.82
CA VAL A 304 -2.09 18.24 -27.64
C VAL A 304 -2.23 18.83 -29.04
N LYS A 305 -1.12 19.31 -29.61
CA LYS A 305 -1.07 19.83 -30.98
C LYS A 305 0.09 19.21 -31.73
N GLU A 306 -0.16 18.76 -32.94
CA GLU A 306 0.88 18.34 -33.88
C GLU A 306 1.30 19.57 -34.69
N PHE A 307 2.61 19.84 -34.79
CA PHE A 307 3.12 21.03 -35.48
C PHE A 307 3.57 20.76 -36.92
N PHE A 308 3.49 19.51 -37.39
CA PHE A 308 3.81 19.19 -38.77
C PHE A 308 2.97 19.98 -39.80
N PRO A 309 1.67 20.30 -39.59
CA PRO A 309 0.90 21.08 -40.56
C PRO A 309 1.40 22.52 -40.69
N ASN A 310 1.97 23.07 -39.62
CA ASN A 310 2.51 24.43 -39.61
C ASN A 310 3.82 24.56 -40.40
N VAL A 311 4.53 23.44 -40.65
CA VAL A 311 5.81 23.42 -41.35
C VAL A 311 5.58 23.43 -42.86
N PHE A 312 6.35 24.25 -43.58
CA PHE A 312 6.22 24.35 -45.04
C PHE A 312 6.55 23.04 -45.77
N PHE A 313 5.58 22.51 -46.52
CA PHE A 313 5.78 21.44 -47.50
C PHE A 313 5.43 21.94 -48.90
N SER A 314 6.40 21.96 -49.81
CA SER A 314 6.24 22.53 -51.15
C SER A 314 5.20 21.83 -52.05
N ASN A 315 4.76 20.62 -51.70
CA ASN A 315 3.84 19.80 -52.49
C ASN A 315 2.60 19.32 -51.70
N ASP A 316 2.28 19.95 -50.57
CA ASP A 316 1.07 19.59 -49.82
C ASP A 316 -0.14 20.36 -50.35
N MET A 317 -0.99 19.69 -51.12
CA MET A 317 -2.24 20.24 -51.63
C MET A 317 -3.41 20.14 -50.63
N GLY A 318 -3.17 19.52 -49.46
CA GLY A 318 -4.20 19.20 -48.47
C GLY A 318 -5.08 18.01 -48.90
N LEU A 319 -5.76 17.42 -47.93
CA LEU A 319 -6.76 16.37 -48.16
C LEU A 319 -8.11 17.00 -48.47
N LEU A 320 -8.58 16.86 -49.71
CA LEU A 320 -9.90 17.35 -50.18
C LEU A 320 -11.09 16.85 -49.33
N GLU A 321 -10.92 15.75 -48.60
CA GLU A 321 -11.93 15.14 -47.74
C GLU A 321 -11.98 15.75 -46.33
N ARG A 322 -10.98 16.55 -45.93
CA ARG A 322 -10.92 17.26 -44.66
C ARG A 322 -11.14 18.76 -44.89
N PRO A 323 -12.30 19.32 -44.50
CA PRO A 323 -12.60 20.75 -44.71
C PRO A 323 -11.63 21.71 -44.01
N ASP A 324 -10.93 21.22 -42.98
CA ASP A 324 -9.94 21.90 -42.17
C ASP A 324 -8.50 21.73 -42.69
N ASP A 325 -8.28 20.81 -43.64
CA ASP A 325 -6.99 20.59 -44.29
C ASP A 325 -6.97 21.34 -45.62
N HIS A 326 -6.14 22.37 -45.65
CA HIS A 326 -6.15 23.39 -46.69
C HIS A 326 -4.88 23.37 -47.55
N GLY A 327 -3.99 22.40 -47.30
CA GLY A 327 -2.65 22.32 -47.84
C GLY A 327 -1.75 23.44 -47.32
N SER A 328 -0.50 23.47 -47.78
CA SER A 328 0.44 24.52 -47.40
C SER A 328 0.03 25.87 -48.01
N ARG A 329 -0.42 26.81 -47.18
CA ARG A 329 -0.77 28.20 -47.57
C ARG A 329 0.22 29.20 -47.02
N THR A 330 0.35 30.36 -47.67
CA THR A 330 1.16 31.47 -47.14
C THR A 330 0.43 32.16 -45.99
N VAL A 331 1.14 32.52 -44.91
CA VAL A 331 0.59 33.28 -43.77
C VAL A 331 -0.11 34.56 -44.23
N ASN A 332 -1.38 34.72 -43.86
CA ASN A 332 -2.10 35.97 -44.05
C ASN A 332 -1.74 36.96 -42.93
N THR A 333 -0.84 37.91 -43.22
CA THR A 333 -0.39 38.92 -42.26
C THR A 333 -1.45 39.98 -41.92
N ALA A 334 -2.58 40.01 -42.63
CA ALA A 334 -3.70 40.89 -42.32
C ALA A 334 -4.69 40.30 -41.30
N ASP A 335 -4.58 39.00 -41.00
CA ASP A 335 -5.44 38.33 -40.03
C ASP A 335 -4.85 38.45 -38.62
N ALA A 336 -5.37 39.42 -37.86
CA ALA A 336 -4.91 39.70 -36.50
C ALA A 336 -5.22 38.56 -35.52
N GLU A 337 -6.27 37.77 -35.75
CA GLU A 337 -6.64 36.65 -34.89
C GLU A 337 -5.69 35.47 -35.12
N LEU A 338 -5.38 35.17 -36.38
CA LEU A 338 -4.39 34.16 -36.77
C LEU A 338 -3.01 34.49 -36.19
N LEU A 339 -2.57 35.76 -36.28
CA LEU A 339 -1.31 36.21 -35.70
C LEU A 339 -1.30 36.18 -34.16
N ALA A 340 -2.43 36.45 -33.51
CA ALA A 340 -2.56 36.41 -32.04
C ALA A 340 -2.54 34.98 -31.48
N ASN A 341 -2.95 33.99 -32.29
CA ASN A 341 -2.99 32.58 -31.90
C ASN A 341 -1.67 31.85 -32.15
N ILE A 342 -0.66 32.49 -32.75
CA ILE A 342 0.68 31.92 -32.92
C ILE A 342 1.20 31.44 -31.57
N GLY A 343 1.59 30.16 -31.51
CA GLY A 343 2.14 29.58 -30.30
C GLY A 343 1.12 29.22 -29.22
N THR A 344 -0.16 29.13 -29.58
CA THR A 344 -1.23 28.61 -28.73
C THR A 344 -1.72 27.26 -29.27
N PRO A 345 -2.55 26.50 -28.52
CA PRO A 345 -3.15 25.28 -29.04
C PRO A 345 -3.92 25.51 -30.36
N ASP A 346 -4.49 26.70 -30.52
CA ASP A 346 -5.35 27.09 -31.65
C ASP A 346 -4.56 27.73 -32.81
N ASP A 347 -3.23 27.60 -32.82
CA ASP A 347 -2.36 28.12 -33.87
C ASP A 347 -2.62 27.49 -35.24
N LYS A 348 -3.13 28.26 -36.20
CA LYS A 348 -3.41 27.80 -37.58
C LYS A 348 -2.45 28.39 -38.60
N VAL A 349 -1.28 28.84 -38.17
CA VAL A 349 -0.29 29.46 -39.05
C VAL A 349 0.43 28.39 -39.86
N ASP A 350 0.21 28.42 -41.17
CA ASP A 350 0.94 27.62 -42.15
C ASP A 350 2.26 28.31 -42.53
N TYR A 351 3.22 27.61 -43.15
CA TYR A 351 4.43 28.23 -43.71
C TYR A 351 5.46 28.74 -42.68
N THR A 352 5.65 28.01 -41.59
CA THR A 352 6.80 28.23 -40.70
C THR A 352 7.97 27.34 -41.12
N TYR A 353 9.20 27.83 -40.96
CA TYR A 353 10.41 27.02 -41.20
C TYR A 353 10.69 26.12 -39.99
N ASP A 354 11.36 24.99 -40.20
CA ASP A 354 11.80 24.13 -39.10
C ASP A 354 12.74 24.92 -38.18
N THR A 355 12.26 25.18 -36.97
CA THR A 355 12.92 26.04 -35.99
C THR A 355 14.12 25.38 -35.32
N GLY A 356 14.35 24.08 -35.51
CA GLY A 356 15.50 23.36 -34.94
C GLY A 356 15.11 22.33 -33.88
N THR A 357 16.02 22.06 -32.93
CA THR A 357 15.90 20.93 -31.99
C THR A 357 15.85 21.31 -30.51
N SER A 358 15.84 22.60 -30.17
CA SER A 358 15.74 23.05 -28.78
C SER A 358 14.31 23.02 -28.24
N ASP A 359 14.15 23.10 -26.92
CA ASP A 359 12.84 23.16 -26.26
C ASP A 359 12.01 24.42 -26.61
N GLN A 360 12.63 25.42 -27.24
CA GLN A 360 11.94 26.61 -27.75
C GLN A 360 11.55 26.48 -29.23
N ASP A 361 12.04 25.44 -29.91
CA ASP A 361 11.83 25.18 -31.33
C ASP A 361 10.69 24.18 -31.50
N TRP A 362 9.46 24.68 -31.43
CA TRP A 362 8.23 23.88 -31.54
C TRP A 362 7.75 23.60 -32.96
N TYR A 363 8.16 24.39 -33.96
CA TYR A 363 7.77 24.15 -35.36
C TYR A 363 8.78 23.20 -36.00
N ALA A 364 8.45 21.92 -36.02
CA ALA A 364 9.19 20.89 -36.75
C ALA A 364 8.25 19.69 -37.04
N TYR A 365 8.58 18.93 -38.09
CA TYR A 365 7.75 17.81 -38.56
C TYR A 365 7.62 16.66 -37.53
N ASN A 366 8.56 16.57 -36.60
CA ASN A 366 8.62 15.52 -35.59
C ASN A 366 8.25 16.05 -34.19
N VAL A 367 7.57 17.19 -34.07
CA VAL A 367 7.22 17.78 -32.77
C VAL A 367 5.73 17.71 -32.47
N VAL A 368 5.45 17.32 -31.24
CA VAL A 368 4.13 17.42 -30.62
C VAL A 368 4.20 18.36 -29.43
N GLY A 369 3.37 19.40 -29.46
CA GLY A 369 3.17 20.34 -28.36
C GLY A 369 2.21 19.79 -27.32
N LEU A 370 2.67 19.70 -26.07
CA LEU A 370 1.85 19.40 -24.92
C LEU A 370 1.59 20.71 -24.18
N PHE A 371 0.44 21.33 -24.46
CA PHE A 371 -0.02 22.52 -23.74
C PHE A 371 -0.65 22.07 -22.44
N VAL A 372 -0.03 22.42 -21.32
CA VAL A 372 -0.49 21.99 -19.99
C VAL A 372 -0.96 23.18 -19.16
N PHE A 373 -2.04 22.96 -18.41
CA PHE A 373 -2.72 23.99 -17.63
C PHE A 373 -2.62 23.65 -16.14
N PRO A 374 -1.59 24.15 -15.43
CA PRO A 374 -1.50 23.99 -13.98
C PRO A 374 -2.59 24.81 -13.27
N PRO A 375 -3.13 24.34 -12.14
CA PRO A 375 -4.07 25.11 -11.34
C PRO A 375 -3.40 26.31 -10.67
N ASP A 376 -4.12 27.44 -10.58
CA ASP A 376 -3.60 28.73 -10.05
C ASP A 376 -3.06 28.66 -8.62
N ALA A 377 -3.52 27.70 -7.83
CA ALA A 377 -3.12 27.52 -6.44
C ALA A 377 -1.78 26.75 -6.25
N GLU A 378 -1.17 26.24 -7.33
CA GLU A 378 0.04 25.42 -7.22
C GLU A 378 1.32 26.27 -7.20
N PRO A 379 2.24 26.09 -6.22
CA PRO A 379 3.42 26.92 -6.11
C PRO A 379 4.42 26.64 -7.25
N ALA A 380 5.17 27.68 -7.68
CA ALA A 380 6.05 27.62 -8.85
C ALA A 380 7.11 26.50 -8.79
N ASN A 381 7.56 26.14 -7.59
CA ASN A 381 8.50 25.02 -7.38
C ASN A 381 7.85 23.65 -7.67
N ALA A 382 6.57 23.46 -7.33
CA ALA A 382 5.82 22.23 -7.63
C ALA A 382 5.56 22.12 -9.14
N ILE A 383 5.23 23.25 -9.80
CA ILE A 383 5.07 23.32 -11.25
C ILE A 383 6.37 22.91 -11.97
N ALA A 384 7.51 23.47 -11.56
CA ALA A 384 8.81 23.11 -12.14
C ALA A 384 9.14 21.61 -11.97
N ARG A 385 8.90 21.05 -10.77
CA ARG A 385 9.13 19.62 -10.49
C ARG A 385 8.24 18.70 -11.34
N LYS A 386 6.95 19.03 -11.47
CA LYS A 386 6.00 18.27 -12.29
C LYS A 386 6.33 18.36 -13.78
N ARG A 387 6.75 19.53 -14.26
CA ARG A 387 7.25 19.70 -15.64
C ARG A 387 8.45 18.81 -15.93
N GLU A 388 9.43 18.77 -15.04
CA GLU A 388 10.60 17.88 -15.18
C GLU A 388 10.23 16.39 -15.05
N LYS A 389 9.25 16.06 -14.21
CA LYS A 389 8.71 14.69 -14.15
C LYS A 389 8.08 14.30 -15.49
N LEU A 390 7.27 15.19 -16.09
CA LEU A 390 6.66 14.95 -17.39
C LEU A 390 7.71 14.76 -18.49
N LYS A 391 8.68 15.67 -18.59
CA LYS A 391 9.76 15.61 -19.59
C LYS A 391 10.53 14.29 -19.54
N ARG A 392 10.93 13.86 -18.34
CA ARG A 392 11.64 12.58 -18.15
C ARG A 392 10.84 11.35 -18.55
N ASN A 393 9.50 11.46 -18.59
CA ASN A 393 8.60 10.36 -18.93
C ASN A 393 8.09 10.40 -20.38
N LEU A 394 8.40 11.44 -21.18
CA LEU A 394 7.90 11.56 -22.56
C LEU A 394 8.23 10.32 -23.41
N SER A 395 9.45 9.79 -23.28
CA SER A 395 9.91 8.60 -24.02
C SER A 395 9.15 7.32 -23.68
N ARG A 396 8.36 7.30 -22.60
CA ARG A 396 7.55 6.13 -22.21
C ARG A 396 6.23 6.05 -22.95
N PHE A 397 5.71 7.17 -23.44
CA PHE A 397 4.38 7.23 -24.05
C PHE A 397 4.32 7.92 -25.41
N MET A 398 5.40 8.59 -25.81
CA MET A 398 5.56 9.10 -27.16
C MET A 398 6.41 8.14 -28.01
N PRO A 399 6.17 8.06 -29.32
CA PRO A 399 7.02 7.31 -30.23
C PRO A 399 8.44 7.87 -30.24
N VAL A 400 9.45 7.01 -30.39
CA VAL A 400 10.88 7.39 -30.33
C VAL A 400 11.26 8.45 -31.37
N ASN A 401 10.55 8.48 -32.51
CA ASN A 401 10.77 9.44 -33.58
C ASN A 401 10.10 10.80 -33.34
N ILE A 402 9.29 10.96 -32.29
CA ILE A 402 8.56 12.20 -31.98
C ILE A 402 9.17 12.87 -30.75
N ARG A 403 9.43 14.16 -30.88
CA ARG A 403 9.89 15.06 -29.82
C ARG A 403 8.69 15.74 -29.16
N GLY A 404 8.56 15.58 -27.84
CA GLY A 404 7.51 16.25 -27.07
C GLY A 404 8.00 17.55 -26.48
N VAL A 405 7.30 18.66 -26.73
CA VAL A 405 7.62 19.96 -26.14
C VAL A 405 6.52 20.32 -25.13
N VAL A 406 6.92 20.49 -23.86
CA VAL A 406 5.98 20.84 -22.77
C VAL A 406 5.89 22.36 -22.64
N ILE A 407 4.71 22.89 -22.93
CA ILE A 407 4.40 24.32 -22.96
C ILE A 407 3.47 24.64 -21.79
N LEU A 408 3.94 25.48 -20.87
CA LEU A 408 3.12 25.96 -19.76
C LEU A 408 2.25 27.11 -20.27
N GLN A 409 0.94 26.99 -20.13
CA GLN A 409 0.03 28.12 -20.33
C GLN A 409 -0.53 28.59 -19.00
N ALA A 410 -0.71 29.90 -18.85
CA ALA A 410 -1.60 30.42 -17.82
C ALA A 410 -3.01 29.90 -18.11
N PRO A 411 -3.82 29.56 -17.08
CA PRO A 411 -5.18 29.09 -17.33
C PRO A 411 -5.97 30.19 -18.04
N LYS A 412 -6.18 30.00 -19.34
CA LYS A 412 -7.24 30.69 -20.07
C LYS A 412 -8.52 29.96 -19.70
N ILE A 413 -9.35 30.56 -18.85
CA ILE A 413 -10.74 30.12 -18.68
C ILE A 413 -11.37 30.24 -20.06
N THR A 414 -11.49 29.12 -20.76
CA THR A 414 -12.18 29.01 -22.03
C THR A 414 -13.21 27.90 -21.83
N GLU A 415 -14.42 28.17 -22.33
CA GLU A 415 -15.65 27.45 -22.06
C GLU A 415 -15.54 25.93 -22.24
N ALA A 416 -16.43 25.21 -21.55
CA ALA A 416 -16.46 23.76 -21.43
C ALA A 416 -16.23 23.00 -22.76
N PRO A 417 -15.57 21.82 -22.72
CA PRO A 417 -15.40 21.00 -23.92
C PRO A 417 -16.76 20.69 -24.54
N SER A 418 -16.83 20.77 -25.87
CA SER A 418 -18.04 20.45 -26.63
C SER A 418 -18.50 19.01 -26.34
N SER A 419 -19.81 18.78 -26.37
CA SER A 419 -20.47 17.52 -25.99
C SER A 419 -20.02 16.26 -26.75
N GLU A 420 -19.23 16.40 -27.82
CA GLU A 420 -18.62 15.25 -28.52
C GLU A 420 -17.37 14.69 -27.82
N GLU A 421 -16.59 15.52 -27.11
CA GLU A 421 -15.40 15.06 -26.38
C GLU A 421 -15.75 14.37 -25.04
N LEU A 422 -16.92 14.70 -24.47
CA LEU A 422 -17.41 14.08 -23.24
C LEU A 422 -17.94 12.65 -23.46
N ASN A 423 -18.42 12.32 -24.65
CA ASN A 423 -18.95 10.98 -24.95
C ASN A 423 -17.86 9.88 -25.03
N LEU A 424 -16.59 10.25 -25.22
CA LEU A 424 -15.47 9.29 -25.14
C LEU A 424 -15.01 9.04 -23.70
N LEU A 425 -15.42 9.88 -22.74
CA LEU A 425 -15.11 9.75 -21.31
C LEU A 425 -16.17 8.94 -20.55
N GLU A 426 -17.40 8.80 -21.05
CA GLU A 426 -18.48 8.03 -20.42
C GLU A 426 -18.47 6.52 -20.74
N ILE A 427 -17.51 6.01 -21.52
CA ILE A 427 -17.34 4.55 -21.74
C ILE A 427 -16.48 3.91 -20.62
N GLY A 428 -16.19 4.64 -19.54
CA GLY A 428 -15.22 4.25 -18.51
C GLY A 428 -15.67 4.36 -17.05
N ASP A 429 -16.97 4.44 -16.77
CA ASP A 429 -17.50 4.30 -15.40
C ASP A 429 -17.85 2.84 -15.04
#